data_AF-A0A1F0BQQ8-F1
#
_entry.id   AF-A0A1F0BQQ8-F1
#
_cell.length_a   1.000
_cell.length_b   1.000
_cell.length_c   1.000
_cell.angle_alpha   90.00
_cell.angle_beta   90.00
_cell.angle_gamma   90.00
#
_symmetry.space_group_name_H-M   'P 1'
#
loop_
_entity.id
_entity.type
_entity.pdbx_description
1 polymer ?
#
loop_
_entity_poly.entity_id
_entity_poly.type
_entity_poly.pdbx_seq_one_letter_code
_entity_poly.pdbx_strand_id
1 'polypeptide(L)'
;MIVKNYKYDYSSGRICYTIDVDGREFAIEHIKTAYGSAQNDIDDFLSTVEEYDFQEAEMIGEFVDFQRNLLMYGIDFELRNEVTD
;
A
#
# COMPACT_ATOMS: atom_id res chain seq x y z
N MET A 1 10.80 -5.75 -0.08
CA MET A 1 9.77 -4.75 0.24
C MET A 1 9.80 -4.33 1.71
N ILE A 2 9.93 -3.03 1.99
CA ILE A 2 9.73 -2.43 3.32
C ILE A 2 8.66 -1.34 3.22
N VAL A 3 7.63 -1.39 4.07
CA VAL A 3 6.63 -0.32 4.19
C VAL A 3 7.09 0.70 5.23
N LYS A 4 7.13 1.98 4.84
CA LYS A 4 7.55 3.09 5.70
C LYS A 4 6.46 4.15 5.79
N ASN A 5 6.50 4.93 6.87
CA ASN A 5 5.68 6.13 7.06
C ASN A 5 4.17 5.89 6.85
N TYR A 6 3.68 4.72 7.23
CA TYR A 6 2.27 4.38 7.07
C TYR A 6 1.40 5.33 7.88
N LYS A 7 0.49 6.03 7.20
CA LYS A 7 -0.42 7.01 7.80
C LYS A 7 -1.81 6.84 7.23
N TYR A 8 -2.78 6.66 8.12
CA TYR A 8 -4.20 6.68 7.77
C TYR A 8 -4.82 7.99 8.27
N ASP A 9 -5.22 8.85 7.34
CA ASP A 9 -6.03 10.04 7.60
C ASP A 9 -7.52 9.68 7.47
N TYR A 10 -8.11 9.32 8.61
CA TYR A 10 -9.54 9.00 8.74
C TYR A 10 -10.45 10.15 8.30
N SER A 11 -10.02 11.40 8.43
CA SER A 11 -10.86 12.57 8.12
C SER A 11 -11.06 12.75 6.62
N SER A 12 -10.04 12.41 5.83
CA SER A 12 -10.10 12.42 4.36
C SER A 12 -10.28 11.04 3.74
N GLY A 13 -10.29 9.97 4.55
CA GLY A 13 -10.27 8.59 4.07
C GLY A 13 -9.01 8.25 3.25
N ARG A 14 -7.87 8.89 3.53
CA ARG A 14 -6.64 8.71 2.74
C ARG A 14 -5.64 7.85 3.49
N ILE A 15 -5.09 6.86 2.81
CA ILE A 15 -3.98 6.05 3.32
C ILE A 15 -2.75 6.41 2.50
N CYS A 16 -1.68 6.84 3.16
CA CYS A 16 -0.43 7.20 2.53
C CYS A 16 0.71 6.39 3.16
N TYR A 17 1.61 5.86 2.34
CA TYR A 17 2.82 5.20 2.81
C TYR A 17 3.88 5.17 1.71
N THR A 18 5.09 4.74 2.07
CA THR A 18 6.19 4.53 1.12
C THR A 18 6.52 3.05 1.05
N ILE A 19 6.67 2.52 -0.16
CA ILE A 19 7.23 1.19 -0.39
C ILE A 19 8.68 1.37 -0.80
N ASP A 20 9.58 0.72 -0.08
CA ASP A 20 11.00 0.60 -0.43
C ASP A 20 11.26 -0.81 -1.00
N VAL A 21 11.70 -0.83 -2.27
CA VAL A 21 12.12 -2.02 -3.02
C VAL A 21 13.62 -1.87 -3.32
N ASP A 22 14.47 -2.63 -2.64
CA ASP A 22 15.93 -2.60 -2.81
C ASP A 22 16.56 -1.19 -2.82
N GLY A 23 16.08 -0.29 -1.94
CA GLY A 23 16.57 1.08 -1.81
C GLY A 23 15.92 2.08 -2.77
N ARG A 24 14.94 1.65 -3.58
CA ARG A 24 14.08 2.54 -4.38
C ARG A 24 12.77 2.78 -3.65
N GLU A 25 12.50 4.04 -3.36
CA GLU A 25 11.31 4.45 -2.63
C GLU A 25 10.20 4.92 -3.56
N PHE A 26 8.99 4.45 -3.28
CA PHE A 26 7.78 4.76 -4.05
C PHE A 26 6.67 5.22 -3.10
N ALA A 27 6.09 6.39 -3.39
CA ALA A 27 4.98 6.91 -2.62
C ALA A 27 3.67 6.26 -3.08
N ILE A 28 2.91 5.74 -2.12
CA ILE A 28 1.61 5.12 -2.35
C ILE A 28 0.53 5.94 -1.65
N GLU A 29 -0.55 6.19 -2.38
CA GLU A 29 -1.75 6.82 -1.86
C GLU A 29 -3.00 6.01 -2.25
N HIS A 30 -3.82 5.69 -1.26
CA HIS A 30 -5.16 5.14 -1.45
C HIS A 30 -6.20 6.13 -0.96
N ILE A 31 -7.28 6.27 -1.71
CA ILE A 31 -8.46 7.02 -1.29
C ILE A 31 -9.57 6.01 -1.00
N LYS A 32 -10.05 5.97 0.25
CA LYS A 32 -11.20 5.16 0.65
C LYS A 32 -12.42 5.62 -0.15
N THR A 33 -13.09 4.66 -0.78
CA THR A 33 -14.34 4.90 -1.51
C THR A 33 -15.46 4.08 -0.89
N ALA A 34 -16.69 4.33 -1.34
CA ALA A 34 -17.85 3.53 -0.93
C ALA A 34 -17.72 2.03 -1.30
N TYR A 35 -16.75 1.66 -2.15
CA TYR A 35 -16.52 0.31 -2.64
C TYR A 35 -15.17 -0.27 -2.19
N GLY A 36 -14.50 0.33 -1.20
CA GLY A 36 -13.18 -0.08 -0.71
C GLY A 36 -12.16 1.06 -0.84
N SER A 37 -11.23 0.95 -1.79
CA SER A 37 -10.27 2.01 -2.12
C SER A 37 -10.12 2.20 -3.63
N ALA A 38 -9.95 3.45 -4.05
CA ALA A 38 -9.46 3.80 -5.38
C ALA A 38 -8.00 4.23 -5.23
N GLN A 39 -7.15 3.63 -6.06
CA GLN A 39 -5.73 3.94 -6.15
C GLN A 39 -5.46 4.32 -7.59
N ASN A 40 -4.82 5.47 -7.82
CA ASN A 40 -4.77 6.01 -9.16
C ASN A 40 -3.67 5.41 -10.04
N ASP A 41 -2.64 4.75 -9.50
CA ASP A 41 -1.44 4.43 -10.30
C ASP A 41 -0.73 3.12 -9.88
N ILE A 42 -1.45 2.16 -9.27
CA ILE A 42 -0.78 0.93 -8.78
C ILE A 42 -0.38 -0.03 -9.90
N ASP A 43 -1.17 -0.12 -10.96
CA ASP A 43 -0.89 -1.08 -12.06
C ASP A 43 0.39 -0.68 -12.79
N ASP A 44 0.55 0.60 -13.13
CA ASP A 44 1.77 1.15 -13.74
C ASP A 44 3.00 1.00 -12.82
N PHE A 45 2.80 1.16 -11.51
CA PHE A 45 3.84 0.95 -10.51
C PHE A 45 4.24 -0.53 -10.42
N LEU A 46 3.28 -1.45 -10.35
CA LEU A 46 3.53 -2.89 -10.28
C LEU A 46 4.26 -3.38 -11.53
N SER A 47 3.83 -2.94 -12.72
CA SER A 47 4.56 -3.24 -13.96
C SER A 47 6.00 -2.73 -13.93
N THR A 48 6.23 -1.53 -13.38
CA THR A 48 7.59 -1.00 -13.22
C THR A 48 8.43 -1.88 -12.28
N VAL A 49 7.88 -2.30 -11.13
CA VAL A 49 8.59 -3.15 -10.18
C VAL A 49 8.82 -4.55 -10.74
N GLU A 50 7.85 -5.12 -11.45
CA GLU A 50 7.89 -6.46 -12.05
C GLU A 50 9.05 -6.62 -13.03
N GLU A 51 9.39 -5.56 -13.77
CA GLU A 51 10.57 -5.53 -14.65
C GLU A 51 11.90 -5.68 -13.90
N TYR A 52 11.95 -5.26 -12.62
CA TYR A 52 13.14 -5.38 -11.77
C TYR A 52 13.12 -6.66 -10.91
N ASP A 53 12.01 -6.91 -10.23
CA ASP A 53 11.80 -8.04 -9.35
C ASP A 53 10.31 -8.44 -9.33
N PHE A 54 10.01 -9.51 -10.07
CA PHE A 54 8.67 -10.09 -10.15
C PHE A 54 8.11 -10.49 -8.77
N GLN A 55 8.95 -11.01 -7.86
CA GLN A 55 8.49 -11.47 -6.55
C GLN A 55 8.15 -10.28 -5.64
N GLU A 56 8.92 -9.20 -5.70
CA GLU A 56 8.57 -7.96 -4.99
C GLU A 56 7.26 -7.38 -5.51
N ALA A 57 7.06 -7.35 -6.84
CA ALA A 57 5.80 -6.88 -7.44
C ALA A 57 4.59 -7.70 -6.99
N GLU A 58 4.70 -9.03 -7.01
CA GLU A 58 3.64 -9.93 -6.52
C GLU A 58 3.31 -9.64 -5.03
N MET A 59 4.33 -9.54 -4.18
CA MET A 59 4.15 -9.27 -2.75
C MET A 59 3.49 -7.91 -2.48
N ILE A 60 3.85 -6.87 -3.25
CA ILE A 60 3.22 -5.55 -3.13
C ILE A 60 1.76 -5.61 -3.58
N GLY A 61 1.47 -6.32 -4.67
CA GLY A 61 0.11 -6.53 -5.17
C GLY A 61 -0.78 -7.19 -4.12
N GLU A 62 -0.32 -8.29 -3.51
CA GLU A 62 -1.04 -8.97 -2.42
C GLU A 62 -1.29 -8.08 -1.22
N PHE A 63 -0.30 -7.26 -0.83
CA PHE A 63 -0.45 -6.32 0.28
C PHE A 63 -1.50 -5.25 -0.02
N VAL A 64 -1.50 -4.69 -1.23
CA VAL A 64 -2.51 -3.71 -1.67
C VAL A 64 -3.90 -4.32 -1.71
N ASP A 65 -4.06 -5.54 -2.23
CA ASP A 65 -5.34 -6.22 -2.28
C ASP A 65 -5.88 -6.55 -0.89
N PHE A 66 -5.01 -6.95 0.04
CA PHE A 66 -5.37 -7.13 1.44
C PHE A 66 -5.97 -5.85 2.04
N GLN A 67 -5.31 -4.71 1.85
CA GLN A 67 -5.80 -3.42 2.34
C GLN A 67 -7.15 -3.04 1.72
N ARG A 68 -7.29 -3.19 0.40
CA ARG A 68 -8.52 -2.93 -0.33
C ARG A 68 -9.67 -3.78 0.21
N ASN A 69 -9.44 -5.06 0.46
CA ASN A 69 -10.43 -5.98 1.00
C ASN A 69 -10.90 -5.54 2.39
N LEU A 70 -9.99 -5.18 3.30
CA LEU A 70 -10.37 -4.68 4.63
C LEU A 70 -11.26 -3.44 4.53
N LEU A 71 -10.88 -2.47 3.69
CA LEU A 71 -11.66 -1.26 3.49
C LEU A 71 -13.04 -1.53 2.87
N MET A 72 -13.13 -2.48 1.92
CA MET A 72 -14.39 -2.88 1.29
C MET A 72 -15.39 -3.45 2.31
N TYR A 73 -14.90 -4.16 3.33
CA TYR A 73 -15.73 -4.68 4.42
C TYR A 73 -15.94 -3.68 5.57
N GLY A 74 -15.51 -2.42 5.42
CA GLY A 74 -15.64 -1.39 6.45
C GLY A 74 -14.74 -1.63 7.66
N ILE A 75 -13.69 -2.45 7.51
CA ILE A 75 -12.73 -2.73 8.56
C ILE A 75 -11.63 -1.67 8.49
N ASP A 76 -11.56 -0.84 9.52
CA ASP A 76 -10.43 0.06 9.69
C ASP A 76 -9.26 -0.69 10.36
N PHE A 77 -8.03 -0.38 9.93
CA PHE A 77 -6.81 -1.02 10.43
C PHE A 77 -5.67 0.00 10.50
N GLU A 78 -4.67 -0.32 11.32
CA GLU A 78 -3.43 0.44 11.45
C GLU A 78 -2.26 -0.54 11.36
N LEU A 79 -1.21 -0.17 10.63
CA LEU A 79 0.05 -0.89 10.60
C LEU A 79 1.07 -0.17 11.48
N ARG A 80 1.67 -0.91 12.41
CA ARG A 80 2.74 -0.42 13.27
C ARG A 80 3.98 -1.28 13.02
N ASN A 81 5.13 -0.63 12.80
CA ASN A 81 6.39 -1.36 12.76
C ASN A 81 6.67 -1.90 14.16
N GLU A 82 7.05 -3.18 14.28
CA GLU A 82 7.67 -3.68 15.50
C GLU A 82 8.97 -2.91 15.70
N VAL A 83 9.08 -2.23 16.85
CA VAL A 83 10.34 -1.65 17.29
C VAL A 83 11.18 -2.83 17.78
N THR A 84 12.12 -3.29 16.99
CA THR A 84 13.20 -4.14 17.50
C THR A 84 14.24 -3.25 18.16
N ASP A 85 14.32 -3.35 19.50
CA ASP A 85 15.37 -2.76 20.35
C ASP A 85 16.77 -3.33 20.02
#